data_AF-A0A9Q9SS21-F1
#
_entry.id   AF-A0A9Q9SS21-F1
#
_cell.length_a   1.000
_cell.length_b   1.000
_cell.length_c   1.000
_cell.angle_alpha   90.00
_cell.angle_beta   90.00
_cell.angle_gamma   90.00
#
_symmetry.space_group_name_H-M   'P 1'
#
loop_
_entity.id
_entity.type
_entity.pdbx_description
1 polymer ?
#
loop_
_entity_poly.entity_id
_entity_poly.type
_entity_poly.pdbx_seq_one_letter_code
_entity_poly.pdbx_strand_id
1 'polypeptide(L)'
;MRKAARSMVIKIQNLVNELHHKAARFLVDNFDVILLPTFETSQMSKKSNRKLRSKTVRNMLSFAHYRFKEFLKHKAIEYGKTVVDVCEAYTSKTVSWTGELVNIGGSKVIKSKIDGQTMD
;
A
#
# COMPACT_ATOMS: atom_id res chain seq x y z
N MET A 1 21.77 15.81 20.22
CA MET A 1 20.73 14.82 19.84
C MET A 1 20.08 15.01 18.45
N ARG A 2 20.04 16.21 17.84
CA ARG A 2 19.33 16.44 16.56
C ARG A 2 19.99 15.84 15.30
N LYS A 3 21.33 15.74 15.26
CA LYS A 3 22.07 15.30 14.06
C LYS A 3 21.91 13.79 13.79
N ALA A 4 22.10 12.95 14.80
CA ALA A 4 21.96 11.49 14.66
C ALA A 4 20.52 11.07 14.28
N ALA A 5 19.51 11.69 14.90
CA ALA A 5 18.11 11.44 14.55
C ALA A 5 17.80 11.81 13.09
N ARG A 6 18.31 12.97 12.62
CA ARG A 6 18.17 13.39 11.23
C ARG A 6 18.85 12.40 10.26
N SER A 7 20.05 11.91 10.60
CA SER A 7 20.74 10.91 9.79
C SER A 7 19.93 9.61 9.64
N MET A 8 19.28 9.14 10.72
CA MET A 8 18.40 7.98 10.65
C MET A 8 17.17 8.22 9.76
N VAL A 9 16.54 9.40 9.85
CA VAL A 9 15.40 9.76 8.98
C VAL A 9 15.82 9.80 7.51
N ILE A 10 16.98 10.38 7.19
CA ILE A 10 17.52 10.40 5.83
C ILE A 10 17.76 8.97 5.33
N LYS A 11 18.31 8.08 6.17
CA LYS A 11 18.51 6.68 5.81
C LYS A 11 17.20 5.98 5.47
N ILE A 12 16.16 6.17 6.29
CA ILE A 12 14.81 5.62 6.03
C ILE A 12 14.26 6.16 4.71
N GLN A 13 14.38 7.46 4.49
CA GLN A 13 13.89 8.13 3.28
C GLN A 13 14.62 7.64 2.01
N ASN A 14 15.93 7.38 2.10
CA ASN A 14 16.70 6.79 1.00
C ASN A 14 16.24 5.36 0.69
N LEU A 15 16.02 4.53 1.72
CA LEU A 15 15.51 3.16 1.54
C LEU A 15 14.11 3.14 0.92
N VAL A 16 13.22 4.03 1.35
CA VAL A 16 11.88 4.17 0.76
C VAL A 16 11.96 4.62 -0.71
N ASN A 17 12.87 5.53 -1.04
CA ASN A 17 13.07 5.96 -2.43
C ASN A 17 13.60 4.82 -3.30
N GLU A 18 14.59 4.07 -2.81
CA GLU A 18 15.12 2.89 -3.51
C GLU A 18 14.01 1.86 -3.75
N LEU A 19 13.20 1.58 -2.74
CA LEU A 19 12.03 0.70 -2.85
C LEU A 19 11.06 1.19 -3.93
N HIS A 20 10.70 2.48 -3.92
CA HIS A 20 9.79 3.06 -4.92
C HIS A 20 10.34 2.93 -6.34
N HIS A 21 11.63 3.17 -6.52
CA HIS A 21 12.27 3.08 -7.82
C HIS A 21 12.26 1.63 -8.34
N LYS A 22 12.66 0.68 -7.49
CA LYS A 22 12.69 -0.75 -7.85
C LYS A 22 11.29 -1.30 -8.10
N ALA A 23 10.32 -0.98 -7.24
CA ALA A 23 8.95 -1.45 -7.36
C ALA A 23 8.28 -0.86 -8.61
N ALA A 24 8.44 0.44 -8.88
CA ALA A 24 7.86 1.04 -10.08
C ALA A 24 8.47 0.44 -11.34
N ARG A 25 9.79 0.24 -11.37
CA ARG A 25 10.50 -0.40 -12.49
C ARG A 25 9.97 -1.81 -12.74
N PHE A 26 9.87 -2.62 -11.69
CA PHE A 26 9.29 -3.96 -11.79
C PHE A 26 7.87 -3.94 -12.36
N LEU A 27 7.01 -3.01 -11.90
CA LEU A 27 5.63 -2.94 -12.38
C LEU A 27 5.54 -2.55 -13.87
N VAL A 28 6.27 -1.53 -14.31
CA VAL A 28 6.19 -1.06 -15.71
C VAL A 28 6.85 -2.02 -16.70
N ASP A 29 7.85 -2.79 -16.26
CA ASP A 29 8.53 -3.77 -17.11
C ASP A 29 7.66 -5.02 -17.34
N ASN A 30 6.84 -5.41 -16.35
CA ASN A 30 6.12 -6.69 -16.37
C ASN A 30 4.63 -6.56 -16.73
N PHE A 31 4.02 -5.38 -16.61
CA PHE A 31 2.57 -5.22 -16.78
C PHE A 31 2.23 -4.03 -17.67
N ASP A 32 1.25 -4.21 -18.57
CA ASP A 32 0.74 -3.13 -19.44
C ASP A 32 -0.32 -2.26 -18.75
N VAL A 33 -1.12 -2.87 -17.87
CA VAL A 33 -2.16 -2.22 -17.09
C VAL A 33 -1.92 -2.51 -15.60
N ILE A 34 -1.76 -1.45 -14.82
CA ILE A 34 -1.48 -1.52 -13.38
C ILE A 34 -2.66 -0.91 -12.62
N LEU A 35 -3.32 -1.71 -11.78
CA LEU A 35 -4.39 -1.25 -10.91
C LEU A 35 -3.80 -0.74 -9.60
N LEU A 36 -3.95 0.55 -9.34
CA LEU A 36 -3.42 1.19 -8.14
C LEU A 36 -4.56 1.57 -7.19
N PRO A 37 -4.70 0.90 -6.04
CA PRO A 37 -5.75 1.23 -5.08
C PRO A 37 -5.58 2.63 -4.49
N THR A 38 -6.68 3.35 -4.34
CA THR A 38 -6.73 4.65 -3.66
C THR A 38 -6.60 4.47 -2.15
N PHE A 39 -5.39 4.65 -1.62
CA PHE A 39 -5.13 4.65 -0.18
C PHE A 39 -5.32 6.06 0.41
N GLU A 40 -6.47 6.29 1.06
CA GLU A 40 -6.82 7.55 1.74
C GLU A 40 -6.06 7.73 3.08
N THR A 41 -4.73 7.71 3.02
CA THR A 41 -3.83 7.73 4.20
C THR A 41 -4.06 8.94 5.10
N SER A 42 -4.46 10.09 4.53
CA SER A 42 -4.84 11.29 5.29
C SER A 42 -6.03 11.00 6.21
N GLN A 43 -7.09 10.39 5.69
CA GLN A 43 -8.26 10.04 6.50
C GLN A 43 -7.94 8.96 7.54
N MET A 44 -7.15 7.95 7.16
CA MET A 44 -6.75 6.85 8.05
C MET A 44 -5.83 7.28 9.20
N SER A 45 -5.11 8.40 9.04
CA SER A 45 -4.17 8.91 10.05
C SER A 45 -4.79 9.89 11.06
N LYS A 46 -5.98 10.45 10.77
CA LYS A 46 -6.67 11.41 11.65
C LYS A 46 -6.95 10.82 13.04
N LYS A 47 -6.40 11.46 14.07
CA LYS A 47 -6.44 10.95 15.45
C LYS A 47 -7.85 10.79 16.03
N SER A 48 -8.79 11.65 15.64
CA SER A 48 -10.15 11.68 16.20
C SER A 48 -10.97 10.42 15.90
N ASN A 49 -10.85 9.85 14.70
CA ASN A 49 -11.69 8.74 14.24
C ASN A 49 -10.91 7.50 13.78
N ARG A 50 -9.59 7.43 14.01
CA ARG A 50 -8.78 6.30 13.52
C ARG A 50 -8.99 5.02 14.35
N LYS A 51 -9.24 3.91 13.66
CA LYS A 51 -9.25 2.55 14.24
C LYS A 51 -7.85 1.92 14.29
N LEU A 52 -6.87 2.52 13.61
CA LEU A 52 -5.49 2.02 13.50
C LEU A 52 -4.65 2.41 14.73
N ARG A 53 -3.69 1.55 15.10
CA ARG A 53 -2.71 1.86 16.17
C ARG A 53 -1.66 2.86 15.69
N SER A 54 -1.07 3.61 16.63
CA SER A 54 -0.11 4.69 16.32
C SER A 54 1.11 4.20 15.54
N LYS A 55 1.61 2.99 15.84
CA LYS A 55 2.74 2.36 15.14
C LYS A 55 2.39 2.08 13.68
N THR A 56 1.20 1.55 13.41
CA THR A 56 0.72 1.26 12.05
C THR A 56 0.58 2.54 11.23
N VAL A 57 -0.01 3.59 11.81
CA VAL A 57 -0.14 4.89 11.13
C VAL A 57 1.23 5.49 10.82
N ARG A 58 2.18 5.44 11.76
CA ARG A 58 3.53 5.93 11.54
C ARG A 58 4.21 5.19 10.38
N ASN A 59 4.13 3.85 10.37
CA ASN A 59 4.70 3.05 9.31
C ASN A 59 4.07 3.40 7.95
N MET A 60 2.74 3.46 7.88
CA MET A 60 2.00 3.83 6.67
C MET A 60 2.43 5.20 6.11
N LEU A 61 2.60 6.20 7.00
CA LEU A 61 3.08 7.52 6.59
C LEU A 61 4.55 7.50 6.14
N SER A 62 5.41 6.70 6.76
CA SER A 62 6.80 6.53 6.35
C SER A 62 6.96 5.95 4.95
N PHE A 63 6.05 5.07 4.51
CA PHE A 63 6.05 4.52 3.15
C PHE A 63 5.65 5.54 2.08
N ALA A 64 5.06 6.68 2.44
CA ALA A 64 4.73 7.76 1.51
C ALA A 64 3.97 7.28 0.25
N HIS A 65 2.91 6.48 0.43
CA HIS A 65 2.13 5.85 -0.65
C HIS A 65 1.67 6.83 -1.75
N TYR A 66 1.24 8.04 -1.38
CA TYR A 66 0.88 9.06 -2.36
C TYR A 66 2.06 9.44 -3.27
N ARG A 67 3.25 9.59 -2.69
CA ARG A 67 4.46 9.90 -3.47
C ARG A 67 4.86 8.74 -4.40
N PHE A 68 4.65 7.50 -3.97
CA PHE A 68 4.81 6.33 -4.83
C PHE A 68 3.81 6.33 -5.99
N LYS A 69 2.53 6.61 -5.72
CA LYS A 69 1.48 6.73 -6.74
C LYS A 69 1.86 7.71 -7.85
N GLU A 70 2.24 8.93 -7.48
CA GLU A 70 2.63 9.96 -8.45
C GLU A 70 3.87 9.52 -9.26
N PHE A 71 4.86 8.93 -8.58
CA PHE A 71 6.07 8.42 -9.24
C PHE A 71 5.77 7.27 -10.22
N LEU A 72 4.92 6.34 -9.83
CA LEU A 72 4.50 5.21 -10.68
C LEU A 72 3.73 5.70 -11.90
N LYS A 73 2.80 6.66 -11.74
CA LYS A 73 2.07 7.28 -12.86
C LYS A 73 3.03 7.94 -13.86
N HIS A 74 3.99 8.71 -13.35
CA HIS A 74 5.01 9.32 -14.21
C HIS A 74 5.83 8.27 -14.97
N LYS A 75 6.28 7.20 -14.29
CA LYS A 75 7.03 6.12 -14.93
C LYS A 75 6.18 5.31 -15.91
N ALA A 76 4.90 5.10 -15.63
CA ALA A 76 4.02 4.44 -16.56
C ALA A 76 3.88 5.22 -17.88
N ILE A 77 3.73 6.56 -17.81
CA ILE A 77 3.69 7.42 -19.00
C ILE A 77 4.98 7.30 -19.83
N GLU A 78 6.15 7.31 -19.18
CA GLU A 78 7.45 7.19 -19.84
C GLU A 78 7.62 5.85 -20.59
N TYR A 79 6.97 4.77 -20.11
CA TYR A 79 7.06 3.42 -20.69
C TYR A 79 5.82 3.04 -21.51
N GLY A 80 4.89 3.97 -21.74
CA GLY A 80 3.64 3.73 -22.47
C GLY A 80 2.67 2.76 -21.76
N LYS A 81 2.71 2.69 -20.44
CA LYS A 81 1.88 1.81 -19.59
C LYS A 81 0.70 2.57 -19.01
N THR A 82 -0.37 1.85 -18.68
CA THR A 82 -1.60 2.43 -18.12
C THR A 82 -1.70 2.17 -16.63
N VAL A 83 -1.89 3.22 -15.83
CA VAL A 83 -2.17 3.11 -14.38
C VAL A 83 -3.59 3.57 -14.11
N VAL A 84 -4.41 2.69 -13.52
CA VAL A 84 -5.81 2.97 -13.20
C VAL A 84 -5.97 3.06 -11.69
N ASP A 85 -6.51 4.18 -11.21
CA ASP A 85 -6.87 4.31 -9.80
C ASP A 85 -8.14 3.49 -9.52
N VAL A 86 -8.04 2.51 -8.62
CA VAL A 86 -9.16 1.63 -8.25
C VAL A 86 -9.58 1.83 -6.79
N CYS A 87 -10.85 1.60 -6.49
CA CYS A 87 -11.34 1.69 -5.12
C CYS A 87 -10.79 0.52 -4.28
N GLU A 88 -10.19 0.81 -3.12
CA GLU A 88 -9.69 -0.21 -2.19
C GLU A 88 -10.81 -0.83 -1.31
N ALA A 89 -12.08 -0.48 -1.55
CA ALA A 89 -13.17 -0.94 -0.71
C ALA A 89 -13.25 -2.48 -0.71
N TYR A 90 -13.30 -3.05 0.49
CA TYR A 90 -13.45 -4.49 0.75
C TYR A 90 -12.33 -5.40 0.24
N THR A 91 -11.23 -4.90 -0.31
CA THR A 91 -10.13 -5.74 -0.83
C THR A 91 -9.50 -6.64 0.24
N SER A 92 -9.27 -6.10 1.43
CA SER A 92 -8.75 -6.83 2.60
C SER A 92 -9.78 -7.67 3.34
N LYS A 93 -11.05 -7.64 2.91
CA LYS A 93 -12.17 -8.35 3.54
C LYS A 93 -12.83 -9.36 2.63
N THR A 94 -12.56 -9.31 1.34
CA THR A 94 -13.20 -10.17 0.34
C THR A 94 -12.30 -11.37 0.10
N VAL A 95 -12.88 -12.56 0.19
CA VAL A 95 -12.20 -13.78 -0.22
C VAL A 95 -12.07 -13.76 -1.74
N SER A 96 -10.84 -13.87 -2.26
CA SER A 96 -10.56 -13.69 -3.68
C SER A 96 -11.19 -14.76 -4.58
N TRP A 97 -11.45 -15.97 -4.07
CA TRP A 97 -12.02 -17.08 -4.84
C TRP A 97 -13.53 -17.28 -4.66
N THR A 98 -14.08 -17.00 -3.47
CA THR A 98 -15.53 -17.14 -3.22
C THR A 98 -16.31 -15.83 -3.23
N GLY A 99 -15.63 -14.68 -3.12
CA GLY A 99 -16.25 -13.36 -3.08
C GLY A 99 -16.95 -13.01 -1.77
N GLU A 100 -16.89 -13.86 -0.74
CA GLU A 100 -17.54 -13.58 0.54
C GLU A 100 -16.79 -12.52 1.36
N LEU A 101 -17.52 -11.80 2.23
CA LEU A 101 -16.96 -10.80 3.13
C LEU A 101 -16.64 -11.40 4.50
N VAL A 102 -15.36 -11.42 4.84
CA VAL A 102 -14.83 -11.86 6.13
C VAL A 102 -14.24 -10.68 6.89
N ASN A 103 -14.58 -10.57 8.18
CA ASN A 103 -13.95 -9.59 9.06
C ASN A 103 -12.62 -10.13 9.60
N ILE A 104 -11.55 -9.96 8.82
CA ILE A 104 -10.19 -10.47 9.11
C ILE A 104 -9.52 -9.71 10.27
N GLY A 105 -9.90 -8.45 10.51
CA GLY A 105 -9.30 -7.62 11.56
C GLY A 105 -7.79 -7.43 11.33
N GLY A 106 -6.97 -7.89 12.28
CA GLY A 106 -5.51 -7.86 12.18
C GLY A 106 -4.87 -9.20 11.79
N SER A 107 -5.67 -10.20 11.43
CA SER A 107 -5.16 -11.48 10.94
C SER A 107 -4.45 -11.30 9.61
N LYS A 108 -3.37 -12.06 9.39
CA LYS A 108 -2.68 -12.11 8.10
C LYS A 108 -3.33 -13.12 7.14
N VAL A 109 -4.02 -14.12 7.69
CA VAL A 109 -4.62 -15.20 6.93
C VAL A 109 -6.13 -14.95 6.80
N ILE A 110 -6.64 -15.05 5.58
CA ILE A 110 -8.06 -15.08 5.26
C ILE A 110 -8.51 -16.53 5.27
N LYS A 111 -9.53 -16.86 6.07
CA LYS A 111 -10.20 -18.16 6.07
C LYS A 111 -11.61 -18.00 5.52
N SER A 112 -11.94 -18.74 4.47
CA SER A 112 -13.30 -18.80 3.93
C SER A 112 -14.23 -19.50 4.92
N LYS A 113 -15.47 -18.99 5.03
CA LYS A 113 -16.56 -19.63 5.77
C LYS A 113 -17.33 -20.63 4.91
N ILE A 114 -17.25 -20.51 3.59
CA ILE A 114 -17.97 -21.36 2.63
C ILE A 114 -17.25 -22.71 2.46
N ASP A 115 -15.96 -22.68 2.13
CA ASP A 115 -15.20 -23.89 1.79
C ASP A 115 -14.08 -24.23 2.79
N GLY A 116 -13.85 -23.36 3.78
CA GLY A 116 -12.84 -23.55 4.82
C GLY A 116 -11.39 -23.36 4.35
N GLN A 117 -11.17 -23.03 3.08
CA GLN A 117 -9.83 -22.78 2.53
C GLN A 117 -9.21 -21.51 3.12
N THR A 118 -7.88 -21.46 3.14
CA THR A 118 -7.12 -20.35 3.70
C THR A 118 -6.11 -19.80 2.70
N MET A 119 -5.96 -18.48 2.67
CA MET A 119 -4.95 -17.78 1.87
C MET A 119 -4.31 -16.68 2.72
N ASP A 120 -3.01 -16.49 2.56
CA ASP A 120 -2.25 -15.36 3.11
C ASP A 120 -2.48 -14.06 2.33
#